data_AF-A0AA41DP48-F1
#
_entry.id   AF-A0AA41DP48-F1
#
_cell.length_a   1.000
_cell.length_b   1.000
_cell.length_c   1.000
_cell.angle_alpha   90.00
_cell.angle_beta   90.00
_cell.angle_gamma   90.00
#
_symmetry.space_group_name_H-M   'P 1'
#
loop_
_entity.id
_entity.type
_entity.pdbx_description
1 polymer ?
#
loop_
_entity_poly.entity_id
_entity_poly.type
_entity_poly.pdbx_seq_one_letter_code
_entity_poly.pdbx_strand_id
1 'polypeptide(L)'
;MKSYKAFPLEVKNDITESIKSQFGDTFSNDLILTFIRLMEESTFVEVDFADLLAFLAECKHGFKTFSNQDTLTEFVKSNQYTPKALFGHKKLLENSETNFMDDFSDSVNKLKQLVANDGFLYVSAGFNQGLSEQKNGFEFFMISCHE
;
A
#
# COMPACT_ATOMS: atom_id res chain seq x y z
N MET A 1 -3.01 19.68 5.22
CA MET A 1 -2.35 18.35 5.28
C MET A 1 -2.25 17.93 6.73
N LYS A 2 -2.54 16.66 7.04
CA LYS A 2 -2.36 16.13 8.40
C LYS A 2 -0.87 15.92 8.66
N SER A 3 -0.41 16.22 9.88
CA SER A 3 0.93 15.81 10.32
C SER A 3 0.91 14.33 10.70
N TYR A 4 2.03 13.63 10.47
CA TYR A 4 2.17 12.25 10.92
C TYR A 4 1.86 12.13 12.43
N LYS A 5 1.08 11.12 12.80
CA LYS A 5 0.81 10.79 14.19
C LYS A 5 0.67 9.28 14.33
N ALA A 6 1.59 8.67 15.05
CA ALA A 6 1.50 7.27 15.41
C ALA A 6 0.18 6.98 16.16
N PHE A 7 -0.47 5.89 15.80
CA PHE A 7 -1.62 5.38 16.53
C PHE A 7 -1.19 4.93 17.93
N PRO A 8 -2.06 5.11 18.95
CA PRO A 8 -1.87 4.48 20.25
C PRO A 8 -1.74 2.97 20.14
N LEU A 9 -1.04 2.34 21.09
CA LEU A 9 -0.86 0.88 21.13
C LEU A 9 -2.19 0.13 21.09
N GLU A 10 -3.20 0.61 21.81
CA GLU A 10 -4.55 0.02 21.84
C GLU A 10 -5.14 -0.07 20.43
N VAL A 11 -5.08 1.01 19.65
CA VAL A 11 -5.56 1.04 18.27
C VAL A 11 -4.78 0.06 17.38
N LYS A 12 -3.46 -0.06 17.57
CA LYS A 12 -2.63 -1.03 16.81
C LYS A 12 -3.03 -2.47 17.13
N ASN A 13 -3.29 -2.75 18.41
CA ASN A 13 -3.75 -4.06 18.85
C ASN A 13 -5.13 -4.37 18.27
N ASP A 14 -6.07 -3.43 18.34
CA ASP A 14 -7.42 -3.59 17.80
C ASP A 14 -7.40 -3.90 16.29
N ILE A 15 -6.57 -3.18 15.51
CA ILE A 15 -6.37 -3.44 14.08
C ILE A 15 -5.80 -4.85 13.87
N THR A 16 -4.76 -5.21 14.64
CA THR A 16 -4.09 -6.51 14.50
C THR A 16 -5.03 -7.66 14.84
N GLU A 17 -5.76 -7.56 15.94
CA GLU A 17 -6.76 -8.53 16.36
C GLU A 17 -7.91 -8.63 15.36
N SER A 18 -8.38 -7.50 14.83
CA SER A 18 -9.43 -7.48 13.81
C SER A 18 -9.01 -8.21 12.54
N ILE A 19 -7.80 -7.96 12.03
CA ILE A 19 -7.26 -8.65 10.85
C ILE A 19 -7.11 -10.16 11.12
N LYS A 20 -6.53 -10.53 12.27
CA LYS A 20 -6.35 -11.94 12.64
C LYS A 20 -7.66 -12.67 12.84
N SER A 21 -8.67 -12.01 13.39
CA SER A 21 -9.99 -12.61 13.60
C SER A 21 -10.68 -12.99 12.29
N GLN A 22 -10.43 -12.24 11.21
CA GLN A 22 -11.04 -12.46 9.90
C GLN A 22 -10.22 -13.36 8.99
N PHE A 23 -8.89 -13.27 9.06
CA PHE A 23 -7.99 -13.92 8.11
C PHE A 23 -7.03 -14.93 8.74
N GLY A 24 -7.12 -15.16 10.06
CA GLY A 24 -6.19 -16.04 10.78
C GLY A 24 -4.75 -15.57 10.67
N ASP A 25 -3.84 -16.51 10.42
CA ASP A 25 -2.41 -16.24 10.27
C ASP A 25 -1.96 -15.99 8.81
N THR A 26 -2.90 -15.80 7.88
CA THR A 26 -2.58 -15.56 6.46
C THR A 26 -1.67 -14.36 6.26
N PHE A 27 -1.85 -13.29 7.04
CA PHE A 27 -1.00 -12.11 7.02
C PHE A 27 -0.11 -12.09 8.27
N SER A 28 1.20 -12.04 8.06
CA SER A 28 2.17 -12.02 9.17
C SER A 28 2.02 -10.75 10.01
N ASN A 29 2.45 -10.81 11.27
CA ASN A 29 2.48 -9.63 12.14
C ASN A 29 3.26 -8.47 11.50
N ASP A 30 4.38 -8.75 10.83
CA ASP A 30 5.21 -7.72 10.18
C ASP A 30 4.47 -7.03 9.03
N LEU A 31 3.69 -7.79 8.26
CA LEU A 31 2.86 -7.25 7.20
C LEU A 31 1.71 -6.40 7.76
N ILE A 32 1.06 -6.86 8.83
CA ILE A 32 0.02 -6.09 9.54
C ILE A 32 0.59 -4.78 10.08
N LEU A 33 1.76 -4.83 10.73
CA LEU A 33 2.46 -3.64 11.24
C LEU A 33 2.87 -2.71 10.11
N THR A 34 3.21 -3.26 8.93
CA THR A 34 3.45 -2.46 7.73
C THR A 34 2.18 -1.69 7.36
N PHE A 35 1.03 -2.34 7.19
CA PHE A 35 -0.22 -1.63 6.88
C PHE A 35 -0.62 -0.58 7.91
N ILE A 36 -0.46 -0.87 9.20
CA ILE A 36 -0.67 0.10 10.28
C ILE A 36 0.20 1.33 10.05
N ARG A 37 1.50 1.13 9.79
CA ARG A 37 2.43 2.22 9.47
C ARG A 37 1.98 3.00 8.23
N LEU A 38 1.53 2.34 7.16
CA LEU A 38 1.05 3.03 5.96
C LEU A 38 -0.15 3.94 6.27
N MET A 39 -1.10 3.47 7.08
CA MET A 39 -2.26 4.27 7.49
C MET A 39 -1.85 5.48 8.35
N GLU A 40 -0.87 5.32 9.25
CA GLU A 40 -0.33 6.44 10.05
C GLU A 40 0.39 7.48 9.18
N GLU A 41 1.09 7.03 8.15
CA GLU A 41 1.94 7.84 7.29
C GLU A 41 1.19 8.47 6.11
N SER A 42 -0.03 8.01 5.83
CA SER A 42 -0.88 8.55 4.77
C SER A 42 -1.43 9.92 5.18
N THR A 43 -0.87 10.99 4.62
CA THR A 43 -1.19 12.38 5.00
C THR A 43 -1.96 13.15 3.93
N PHE A 44 -2.07 12.61 2.71
CA PHE A 44 -2.78 13.24 1.59
C PHE A 44 -3.76 12.30 0.88
N VAL A 45 -3.38 11.06 0.59
CA VAL A 45 -4.32 10.03 0.12
C VAL A 45 -4.38 8.94 1.16
N GLU A 46 -5.51 8.87 1.86
CA GLU A 46 -5.75 7.92 2.95
C GLU A 46 -6.50 6.70 2.42
N VAL A 47 -6.12 5.52 2.92
CA VAL A 47 -6.93 4.30 2.81
C VAL A 47 -7.49 4.05 4.20
N ASP A 48 -8.81 3.93 4.31
CA ASP A 48 -9.43 3.64 5.59
C ASP A 48 -9.33 2.15 5.95
N PHE A 49 -9.69 1.81 7.18
CA PHE A 49 -9.57 0.44 7.64
C PHE A 49 -10.53 -0.53 6.93
N ALA A 50 -11.70 -0.05 6.46
CA ALA A 50 -12.66 -0.89 5.75
C ALA A 50 -12.13 -1.24 4.34
N ASP A 51 -11.56 -0.26 3.65
CA ASP A 51 -10.88 -0.45 2.36
C ASP A 51 -9.71 -1.43 2.49
N LEU A 52 -8.92 -1.32 3.58
CA LEU A 52 -7.85 -2.28 3.87
C LEU A 52 -8.41 -3.71 4.06
N LEU A 53 -9.47 -3.87 4.83
CA LEU A 53 -10.10 -5.19 5.03
C LEU A 53 -10.64 -5.77 3.72
N ALA A 54 -11.26 -4.94 2.87
CA ALA A 54 -11.73 -5.34 1.55
C ALA A 54 -10.58 -5.81 0.65
N PHE A 55 -9.46 -5.07 0.63
CA PHE A 55 -8.26 -5.47 -0.09
C PHE A 55 -7.69 -6.81 0.42
N LEU A 56 -7.56 -6.96 1.75
CA LEU A 56 -7.04 -8.19 2.35
C LEU A 56 -7.93 -9.41 2.06
N ALA A 57 -9.25 -9.21 1.94
CA ALA A 57 -10.17 -10.28 1.56
C ALA A 57 -9.88 -10.83 0.14
N GLU A 58 -9.49 -9.98 -0.80
CA GLU A 58 -9.06 -10.40 -2.15
C GLU A 58 -7.69 -11.12 -2.12
N CYS A 59 -6.81 -10.76 -1.18
CA CYS A 59 -5.48 -11.35 -1.03
C CYS A 59 -5.43 -12.63 -0.18
N LYS A 60 -6.52 -13.02 0.48
CA LYS A 60 -6.51 -14.10 1.48
C LYS A 60 -6.10 -15.48 0.94
N HIS A 61 -6.22 -15.69 -0.38
CA HIS A 61 -5.89 -16.94 -1.05
C HIS A 61 -4.49 -16.94 -1.68
N GLY A 62 -3.79 -15.82 -1.62
CA GLY A 62 -2.45 -15.67 -2.16
C GLY A 62 -2.16 -14.23 -2.51
N PHE A 63 -0.93 -13.81 -2.27
CA PHE A 63 -0.48 -12.45 -2.54
C PHE A 63 1.03 -12.39 -2.77
N LYS A 64 1.48 -11.27 -3.34
CA LYS A 64 2.90 -10.91 -3.41
C LYS A 64 3.10 -9.44 -3.06
N THR A 65 4.21 -9.14 -2.40
CA THR A 65 4.61 -7.79 -2.00
C THR A 65 5.83 -7.31 -2.78
N PHE A 66 5.92 -6.01 -3.03
CA PHE A 66 7.02 -5.37 -3.74
C PHE A 66 7.40 -4.05 -3.04
N SER A 67 8.68 -3.70 -3.12
CA SER A 67 9.22 -2.47 -2.51
C SER A 67 9.40 -1.32 -3.51
N ASN A 68 9.10 -1.54 -4.78
CA ASN A 68 9.16 -0.51 -5.83
C ASN A 68 8.23 -0.88 -7.00
N GLN A 69 7.75 0.13 -7.72
CA GLN A 69 6.79 -0.02 -8.80
C GLN A 69 7.37 -0.76 -10.02
N ASP A 70 8.66 -0.63 -10.30
CA ASP A 70 9.30 -1.24 -11.47
C ASP A 70 9.32 -2.77 -11.35
N THR A 71 9.69 -3.30 -10.18
CA THR A 71 9.73 -4.75 -9.92
C THR A 71 8.32 -5.35 -9.96
N LEU A 72 7.32 -4.64 -9.44
CA LEU A 72 5.91 -5.01 -9.58
C LEU A 72 5.51 -5.08 -11.05
N THR A 73 5.84 -4.04 -11.83
CA THR A 73 5.48 -3.94 -13.25
C THR A 73 6.12 -5.06 -14.06
N GLU A 74 7.40 -5.35 -13.83
CA GLU A 74 8.12 -6.44 -14.46
C GLU A 74 7.49 -7.79 -14.12
N PHE A 75 7.11 -8.02 -12.85
CA PHE A 75 6.46 -9.25 -12.42
C PHE A 75 5.13 -9.48 -13.14
N VAL A 76 4.25 -8.49 -13.14
CA VAL A 76 2.92 -8.56 -13.78
C VAL A 76 3.05 -8.86 -15.28
N LYS A 77 3.94 -8.12 -15.97
CA LYS A 77 4.17 -8.30 -17.41
C LYS A 77 4.79 -9.66 -17.75
N SER A 78 5.83 -10.07 -17.03
CA SER A 78 6.59 -11.30 -17.34
C SER A 78 5.77 -12.57 -17.11
N ASN A 79 4.86 -12.55 -16.13
CA ASN A 79 4.02 -13.71 -15.82
C ASN A 79 2.68 -13.69 -16.56
N GLN A 80 2.43 -12.71 -17.44
CA GLN A 80 1.12 -12.45 -18.06
C GLN A 80 -0.02 -12.48 -17.03
N TYR A 81 0.30 -12.00 -15.83
CA TYR A 81 -0.61 -12.04 -14.70
C TYR A 81 -1.33 -10.72 -14.60
N THR A 82 -2.60 -10.73 -14.21
CA THR A 82 -3.37 -9.49 -14.02
C THR A 82 -4.09 -9.57 -12.68
N PRO A 83 -3.57 -8.92 -11.63
CA PRO A 83 -4.20 -8.95 -10.32
C PRO A 83 -5.62 -8.39 -10.32
N LYS A 84 -6.51 -9.03 -9.56
CA LYS A 84 -7.84 -8.50 -9.24
C LYS A 84 -7.79 -7.36 -8.22
N ALA A 85 -6.83 -7.40 -7.31
CA ALA A 85 -6.63 -6.34 -6.33
C ALA A 85 -5.16 -5.93 -6.27
N LEU A 86 -4.92 -4.62 -6.25
CA LEU A 86 -3.61 -4.03 -6.06
C LEU A 86 -3.70 -2.93 -5.01
N PHE A 87 -2.80 -2.98 -4.03
CA PHE A 87 -2.55 -1.91 -3.09
C PHE A 87 -1.20 -1.28 -3.40
N GLY A 88 -1.16 0.05 -3.48
CA GLY A 88 0.07 0.83 -3.63
C GLY A 88 0.16 1.95 -2.59
N HIS A 89 1.28 2.04 -1.90
CA HIS A 89 1.63 3.17 -1.05
C HIS A 89 2.90 3.84 -1.56
N LYS A 90 2.88 5.17 -1.62
CA LYS A 90 4.04 5.97 -1.99
C LYS A 90 4.25 7.13 -1.02
N LYS A 91 5.46 7.24 -0.46
CA LYS A 91 5.90 8.46 0.22
C LYS A 91 6.53 9.43 -0.78
N LEU A 92 5.95 10.62 -0.87
CA LEU A 92 6.42 11.71 -1.72
C LEU A 92 7.39 12.60 -0.94
N LEU A 93 8.35 13.19 -1.65
CA LEU A 93 9.26 14.19 -1.08
C LEU A 93 8.58 15.57 -1.13
N GLU A 94 8.42 16.21 0.03
CA GLU A 94 7.74 17.52 0.11
C GLU A 94 8.49 18.64 -0.65
N ASN A 95 9.82 18.50 -0.79
CA ASN A 95 10.70 19.46 -1.44
C ASN A 95 11.30 18.94 -2.76
N SER A 96 10.62 18.06 -3.49
CA SER A 96 11.09 17.66 -4.82
C SER A 96 10.98 18.80 -5.83
N GLU A 97 11.91 18.85 -6.79
CA GLU A 97 11.80 19.75 -7.95
C GLU A 97 10.58 19.41 -8.84
N THR A 98 10.13 18.16 -8.78
CA THR A 98 8.92 17.67 -9.45
C THR A 98 7.68 18.00 -8.63
N ASN A 99 6.60 18.42 -9.30
CA ASN A 99 5.28 18.56 -8.69
C ASN A 99 4.82 17.20 -8.16
N PHE A 100 4.68 17.07 -6.84
CA PHE A 100 4.33 15.81 -6.18
C PHE A 100 2.98 15.24 -6.65
N MET A 101 2.04 16.10 -7.07
CA MET A 101 0.76 15.65 -7.62
C MET A 101 0.93 14.96 -8.96
N ASP A 102 1.82 15.48 -9.81
CA ASP A 102 2.08 14.90 -11.12
C ASP A 102 2.80 13.55 -10.97
N ASP A 103 3.81 13.47 -10.08
CA ASP A 103 4.50 12.22 -9.76
C ASP A 103 3.56 11.15 -9.18
N PHE A 104 2.66 11.55 -8.27
CA PHE A 104 1.65 10.63 -7.74
C PHE A 104 0.66 10.18 -8.81
N SER A 105 0.14 11.11 -9.61
CA SER A 105 -0.81 10.84 -10.70
C SER A 105 -0.21 9.87 -11.72
N ASP A 106 1.05 10.08 -12.12
CA ASP A 106 1.77 9.21 -13.04
C ASP A 106 1.96 7.80 -12.47
N SER A 107 2.32 7.69 -11.19
CA SER A 107 2.42 6.41 -10.50
C SER A 107 1.08 5.67 -10.48
N VAL A 108 -0.01 6.35 -10.10
CA VAL A 108 -1.37 5.78 -10.09
C VAL A 108 -1.81 5.34 -11.48
N ASN A 109 -1.55 6.14 -12.52
CA ASN A 109 -1.92 5.79 -13.89
C ASN A 109 -1.19 4.53 -14.39
N LYS A 110 0.09 4.38 -14.04
CA LYS A 110 0.84 3.15 -14.31
C LYS A 110 0.28 1.96 -13.53
N LEU A 111 -0.08 2.12 -12.25
CA LEU A 111 -0.69 1.05 -11.46
C LEU A 111 -2.04 0.59 -12.03
N LYS A 112 -2.88 1.52 -12.48
CA LYS A 112 -4.18 1.21 -13.12
C LYS A 112 -4.04 0.28 -14.32
N GLN A 113 -2.94 0.39 -15.08
CA GLN A 113 -2.68 -0.47 -16.23
C GLN A 113 -2.28 -1.91 -15.86
N LEU A 114 -1.96 -2.16 -14.58
CA LEU A 114 -1.57 -3.48 -14.09
C LEU A 114 -2.74 -4.27 -13.51
N VAL A 115 -3.84 -3.61 -13.14
CA VAL A 115 -5.00 -4.23 -12.50
C VAL A 115 -5.99 -4.73 -13.56
N ALA A 116 -6.72 -5.80 -13.24
CA ALA A 116 -7.79 -6.31 -14.10
C ALA A 116 -8.84 -5.23 -14.38
N ASN A 117 -9.51 -5.31 -15.54
CA ASN A 117 -10.53 -4.34 -15.92
C ASN A 117 -11.70 -4.27 -14.92
N ASP A 118 -12.00 -5.38 -14.26
CA ASP A 118 -12.99 -5.52 -13.18
C ASP A 118 -12.36 -5.54 -11.79
N GLY A 119 -11.07 -5.23 -11.69
CA GLY A 119 -10.31 -5.24 -10.45
C GLY A 119 -10.32 -3.91 -9.69
N PHE A 120 -9.74 -3.94 -8.50
CA PHE A 120 -9.70 -2.82 -7.56
C PHE A 120 -8.27 -2.33 -7.34
N LEU A 121 -8.10 -1.01 -7.41
CA LEU A 121 -6.85 -0.32 -7.09
C LEU A 121 -7.04 0.51 -5.82
N TYR A 122 -6.31 0.13 -4.78
CA TYR A 122 -6.22 0.85 -3.52
C TYR A 122 -4.90 1.63 -3.50
N VAL A 123 -4.97 2.93 -3.28
CA VAL A 123 -3.78 3.79 -3.27
C VAL A 123 -3.76 4.64 -2.01
N SER A 124 -2.59 4.72 -1.40
CA SER A 124 -2.33 5.63 -0.29
C SER A 124 -1.05 6.41 -0.53
N ALA A 125 -0.97 7.62 0.03
CA ALA A 125 0.18 8.48 -0.12
C ALA A 125 0.39 9.38 1.08
N GLY A 126 1.67 9.52 1.42
CA GLY A 126 2.15 10.37 2.50
C GLY A 126 3.33 11.23 2.04
N PHE A 127 3.72 12.18 2.88
CA PHE A 127 4.97 12.92 2.70
C PHE A 127 6.05 12.35 3.60
N ASN A 128 7.29 12.30 3.10
CA ASN A 128 8.43 12.00 3.94
C ASN A 128 8.74 13.18 4.85
N GLN A 129 8.26 13.12 6.10
CA GLN A 129 8.45 14.17 7.12
C GLN A 129 9.76 14.00 7.93
N GLY A 130 10.56 12.95 7.65
CA GLY A 130 11.79 12.63 8.38
C GLY A 130 13.06 12.89 7.57
N LEU A 131 13.98 13.73 8.09
CA LEU A 131 15.33 13.92 7.52
C LEU A 131 16.19 12.63 7.53
N SER A 132 15.79 11.62 8.31
CA SER A 132 16.51 10.35 8.51
C SER A 132 15.88 9.15 7.79
N GLU A 133 14.65 9.25 7.30
CA GLU A 133 14.04 8.18 6.51
C GLU A 133 14.51 8.34 5.06
N GLN A 134 15.11 7.27 4.55
CA GLN A 134 15.88 7.19 3.31
C GLN A 134 15.51 8.24 2.25
N LYS A 135 16.54 8.93 1.74
CA LYS A 135 16.47 9.89 0.62
C LYS A 135 15.81 9.36 -0.66
N ASN A 136 15.42 8.08 -0.70
CA ASN A 136 14.96 7.37 -1.88
C ASN A 136 13.43 7.17 -1.93
N GLY A 137 12.67 7.72 -0.98
CA GLY A 137 11.24 7.47 -0.88
C GLY A 137 10.95 6.06 -0.35
N PHE A 138 9.81 5.90 0.32
CA PHE A 138 9.34 4.58 0.74
C PHE A 138 8.14 4.22 -0.13
N GLU A 139 8.23 3.08 -0.80
CA GLU A 139 7.13 2.51 -1.57
C GLU A 139 6.81 1.11 -1.05
N PHE A 140 5.53 0.78 -1.08
CA PHE A 140 5.04 -0.55 -0.77
C PHE A 140 3.92 -0.91 -1.72
N PHE A 141 4.01 -2.09 -2.34
CA PHE A 141 2.95 -2.61 -3.18
C PHE A 141 2.61 -4.03 -2.76
N MET A 142 1.33 -4.37 -2.88
CA MET A 142 0.86 -5.73 -2.69
C MET A 142 -0.22 -6.04 -3.73
N ILE A 143 -0.18 -7.25 -4.29
CA ILE A 143 -1.18 -7.72 -5.25
C ILE A 143 -1.82 -9.01 -4.76
N SER A 144 -3.11 -9.20 -5.09
CA SER A 144 -3.74 -10.52 -5.05
C SER A 144 -3.03 -11.44 -6.05
N CYS A 145 -2.73 -12.66 -5.65
CA CYS A 145 -2.25 -13.76 -6.49
C CYS A 145 -3.18 -14.96 -6.27
N HIS A 146 -4.11 -15.20 -7.19
CA HIS A 146 -4.83 -16.46 -7.22
C HIS A 146 -4.04 -17.42 -8.10
N GLU A 147 -3.53 -18.51 -7.53
CA GLU A 147 -3.09 -19.66 -8.31
C GLU A 147 -4.30 -20.37 -8.94
#